data_AF-A0A3M6K500-F1
#
_entry.id   AF-A0A3M6K500-F1
#
_cell.length_a   1.000
_cell.length_b   1.000
_cell.length_c   1.000
_cell.angle_alpha   90.00
_cell.angle_beta   90.00
_cell.angle_gamma   90.00
#
_symmetry.space_group_name_H-M   'P 1'
#
loop_
_entity.id
_entity.type
_entity.pdbx_description
1 polymer ?
#
loop_
_entity_poly.entity_id
_entity_poly.type
_entity_poly.pdbx_seq_one_letter_code
_entity_poly.pdbx_strand_id
1 'polypeptide(L)' 'MATQMTSARRGIATDEMKQVAKDEDVTLDWLISKIASGSIIIPSNNVRKEKIHNVGIGKGLKTKVNVN' A
#
# COMPACT_ATOMS: atom_id res chain seq x y z
N MET A 1 -5.12 -2.75 -16.52
CA MET A 1 -5.40 -2.03 -15.25
C MET A 1 -4.17 -2.13 -14.37
N ALA A 2 -3.71 -1.02 -13.79
CA ALA A 2 -2.56 -1.02 -12.90
C ALA A 2 -3.01 -1.28 -11.46
N THR A 3 -2.34 -2.22 -10.79
CA THR A 3 -2.53 -2.48 -9.36
C THR A 3 -1.29 -2.01 -8.62
N GLN A 4 -1.41 -1.80 -7.30
CA GLN A 4 -0.28 -1.44 -6.45
C GLN A 4 0.85 -2.49 -6.55
N MET A 5 0.52 -3.77 -6.66
CA MET A 5 1.50 -4.84 -6.86
C MET A 5 2.23 -4.73 -8.21
N THR A 6 1.52 -4.47 -9.30
CA THR A 6 2.14 -4.31 -10.62
C THR A 6 3.07 -3.10 -10.67
N SER A 7 2.67 -1.98 -10.04
CA SER A 7 3.52 -0.78 -9.91
C SER A 7 4.76 -1.08 -9.06
N ALA A 8 4.60 -1.77 -7.92
CA ALA A 8 5.71 -2.14 -7.05
C ALA A 8 6.74 -3.03 -7.76
N ARG A 9 6.28 -4.05 -8.52
CA ARG A 9 7.18 -4.93 -9.30
C ARG A 9 7.95 -4.21 -10.40
N ARG A 10 7.46 -3.05 -10.84
CA ARG A 10 8.15 -2.17 -11.80
C ARG A 10 9.05 -1.12 -11.12
N GLY A 11 9.14 -1.14 -9.78
CA GLY A 11 9.85 -0.11 -9.01
C GLY A 11 9.19 1.26 -9.05
N ILE A 12 7.89 1.34 -9.41
CA ILE A 12 7.16 2.60 -9.52
C ILE A 12 6.50 2.91 -8.18
N ALA A 13 6.91 4.02 -7.57
CA ALA A 13 6.28 4.56 -6.38
C ALA A 13 4.96 5.27 -6.71
N THR A 14 3.85 4.74 -6.22
CA THR A 14 2.53 5.38 -6.32
C THR A 14 2.32 6.37 -5.16
N ASP A 15 1.34 7.26 -5.30
CA ASP A 15 1.02 8.21 -4.23
C ASP A 15 0.41 7.51 -3.01
N GLU A 16 -0.32 6.40 -3.21
CA GLU A 16 -0.82 5.60 -2.09
C GLU A 16 0.32 4.92 -1.32
N MET A 17 1.38 4.46 -2.00
CA MET A 17 2.56 3.92 -1.32
C MET A 17 3.30 4.98 -0.51
N LYS A 18 3.42 6.21 -1.05
CA LYS A 18 4.05 7.33 -0.31
C LYS A 18 3.26 7.68 0.95
N GLN A 19 1.93 7.71 0.85
CA GLN A 19 1.06 7.97 1.99
C GLN A 19 1.24 6.89 3.07
N VAL A 20 1.12 5.61 2.70
CA VAL A 20 1.28 4.50 3.63
C VAL A 20 2.68 4.46 4.26
N ALA A 21 3.74 4.73 3.48
CA ALA A 21 5.09 4.77 4.01
C ALA A 21 5.24 5.85 5.10
N LYS A 22 4.63 7.01 4.89
CA LYS A 22 4.61 8.10 5.87
C LYS A 22 3.81 7.75 7.13
N ASP A 23 2.62 7.17 6.97
CA ASP A 23 1.72 6.88 8.09
C ASP A 23 2.23 5.72 8.98
N GLU A 24 2.98 4.80 8.37
CA GLU A 24 3.59 3.65 9.04
C GLU A 24 5.02 3.92 9.53
N ASP A 25 5.60 5.08 9.23
CA ASP A 25 6.99 5.45 9.54
C ASP A 25 8.01 4.43 9.01
N VAL A 26 7.84 4.05 7.73
CA VAL A 26 8.73 3.11 7.01
C VAL A 26 9.28 3.75 5.75
N THR A 27 10.40 3.24 5.25
CA THR A 27 10.97 3.73 3.99
C THR A 27 10.13 3.25 2.79
N LEU A 28 10.01 4.12 1.79
CA LEU A 28 9.25 3.83 0.57
C LEU A 28 9.80 2.63 -0.20
N ASP A 29 11.13 2.52 -0.32
CA ASP A 29 11.77 1.40 -1.02
C ASP A 29 11.52 0.06 -0.32
N TRP A 30 11.55 0.05 1.02
CA TRP A 30 11.22 -1.14 1.79
C TRP A 30 9.77 -1.55 1.56
N LEU A 31 8.84 -0.59 1.61
CA LEU A 31 7.42 -0.84 1.37
C LEU A 31 7.18 -1.39 -0.03
N ILE A 32 7.80 -0.80 -1.05
CA ILE A 32 7.72 -1.26 -2.45
C ILE A 32 8.19 -2.71 -2.57
N SER A 33 9.34 -3.06 -1.97
CA SER A 33 9.86 -4.44 -1.98
C SER A 33 8.90 -5.43 -1.32
N LYS A 34 8.28 -5.05 -0.20
CA LYS A 34 7.28 -5.87 0.50
C LYS A 34 5.98 -6.02 -0.30
N ILE A 35 5.55 -4.98 -1.02
CA ILE A 35 4.38 -5.06 -1.90
C ILE A 35 4.70 -5.93 -3.14
N ALA A 36 5.87 -5.77 -3.75
CA ALA A 36 6.29 -6.53 -4.92
C ALA A 36 6.37 -8.05 -4.63
N SER A 37 6.80 -8.40 -3.41
CA SER A 37 6.84 -9.78 -2.89
C SER A 37 5.48 -10.31 -2.39
N GLY A 38 4.43 -9.47 -2.32
CA GLY A 38 3.11 -9.86 -1.85
C GLY A 38 2.97 -9.99 -0.33
N SER A 39 3.95 -9.50 0.45
CA SER A 39 3.88 -9.49 1.93
C SER A 39 3.01 -8.38 2.49
N ILE A 40 2.84 -7.29 1.73
CA ILE A 40 2.02 -6.13 2.08
C ILE A 40 1.11 -5.79 0.90
N ILE A 41 -0.13 -5.39 1.20
CA ILE A 41 -1.09 -4.89 0.22
C ILE A 41 -1.59 -3.50 0.61
N ILE A 42 -2.02 -2.73 -0.40
CA ILE A 42 -2.73 -1.46 -0.21
C ILE A 42 -4.05 -1.56 -0.98
N PRO A 43 -5.20 -1.74 -0.32
CA PRO A 43 -6.49 -1.73 -0.98
C PRO A 43 -6.80 -0.32 -1.49
N SER A 44 -6.75 -0.15 -2.81
CA SER A 44 -7.15 1.09 -3.50
C SER A 44 -7.88 0.70 -4.78
N ASN A 45 -9.21 0.78 -4.76
CA ASN A 45 -10.03 0.52 -5.94
C ASN A 45 -10.23 1.84 -6.69
N ASN A 46 -9.80 1.90 -7.95
CA ASN A 46 -9.91 3.10 -8.79
C ASN A 46 -11.35 3.45 -9.21
N VAL A 47 -12.30 2.52 -9.08
CA VAL A 47 -13.73 2.78 -9.34
C VAL A 47 -14.43 3.40 -8.13
N ARG A 48 -13.80 3.35 -6.95
CA ARG A 48 -14.36 3.94 -5.73
C ARG A 48 -14.38 5.46 -5.86
N LYS A 49 -15.55 6.07 -5.69
CA LYS A 49 -15.73 7.52 -5.86
C LYS A 49 -15.32 8.30 -4.61
N GLU A 50 -15.43 7.67 -3.44
CA GLU A 50 -15.09 8.27 -2.17
C GLU A 50 -13.57 8.40 -2.03
N LYS A 51 -13.12 9.59 -1.61
CA LYS A 51 -11.75 9.76 -1.16
C LYS A 51 -11.58 9.02 0.16
N ILE A 52 -10.69 8.04 0.16
CA ILE A 52 -10.33 7.29 1.35
C ILE A 52 -8.91 7.59 1.78
N HIS A 53 -8.65 7.39 3.06
CA HIS A 53 -7.30 7.30 3.56
C HIS A 53 -6.77 5.90 3.27
N ASN A 54 -5.79 5.78 2.36
CA ASN A 54 -5.19 4.51 2.00
C ASN A 54 -4.35 3.97 3.15
N VAL A 55 -4.55 2.70 3.50
CA VAL A 55 -3.80 2.01 4.56
C VAL A 55 -3.10 0.79 3.99
N GLY A 56 -1.90 0.50 4.49
CA GLY A 56 -1.20 -0.75 4.21
C GLY A 56 -1.63 -1.85 5.16
N ILE A 57 -1.72 -3.09 4.65
CA ILE A 57 -2.00 -4.29 5.44
C ILE A 57 -0.91 -5.31 5.14
N GLY A 58 -0.19 -5.75 6.17
CA GLY A 58 0.81 -6.81 6.04
C GLY A 58 1.84 -6.80 7.16
N LYS A 59 2.79 -7.74 7.08
CA LYS A 59 3.79 -7.94 8.12
C LYS A 59 4.78 -6.78 8.19
N GLY A 60 4.99 -6.25 9.40
CA GLY A 60 5.89 -5.12 9.66
C GLY A 60 5.20 -3.75 9.65
N LEU A 61 3.89 -3.70 9.39
CA LEU A 61 3.07 -2.51 9.59
C LEU A 61 2.31 -2.59 10.92
N LYS A 62 1.71 -1.48 11.35
CA LYS A 62 0.78 -1.44 12.49
C LYS A 62 -0.37 -2.42 12.27
N THR A 63 -0.75 -3.14 13.32
CA THR A 63 -1.89 -4.07 13.28
C THR A 63 -3.17 -3.32 12.92
N LYS A 64 -3.94 -3.86 11.97
CA LYS A 64 -5.19 -3.29 11.49
C LYS A 64 -6.37 -4.11 12.01
N VAL A 65 -7.48 -3.43 12.34
CA VAL A 65 -8.72 -4.05 12.79
C VAL A 65 -9.83 -3.71 11.81
N ASN A 66 -10.65 -4.70 11.46
CA ASN A 66 -11.85 -4.52 10.65
C ASN A 66 -13.08 -4.79 11.52
N VAL A 67 -14.11 -3.97 11.40
CA VAL A 67 -15.39 -4.11 12.11
C VAL A 67 -16.49 -4.26 11.06
N ASN A 68 -17.43 -5.18 11.29
CA ASN A 68 -18.58 -5.44 10.41
C ASN A 68 -19.86 -4.85 11.00
#